data_AF-A0A7X2KDS2-F1
#
_entry.id   AF-A0A7X2KDS2-F1
#
_cell.length_a   1.000
_cell.length_b   1.000
_cell.length_c   1.000
_cell.angle_alpha   90.00
_cell.angle_beta   90.00
_cell.angle_gamma   90.00
#
_symmetry.space_group_name_H-M   'P 1'
#
loop_
_entity.id
_entity.type
_entity.pdbx_description
1 polymer ?
#
loop_
_entity_poly.entity_id
_entity_poly.type
_entity_poly.pdbx_seq_one_letter_code
_entity_poly.pdbx_strand_id
1 'polypeptide(L)'
;MSGSENYKWVGPVGEDAITLKASLAKWLGPRLVFLADHTTTVASGHFETEQAQDEATNAYLSVMRGHGEALIAYAADESGRNAEGQSNEDEAHQAMQWVAENFINLWD
;
A
#
# COMPACT_ATOMS: atom_id res chain seq x y z
N MET A 1 8.42 -4.27 -28.38
CA MET A 1 8.13 -2.92 -27.88
C MET A 1 6.94 -3.05 -26.96
N SER A 2 7.18 -3.22 -25.65
CA SER A 2 6.11 -3.30 -24.65
C SER A 2 5.74 -1.88 -24.28
N GLY A 3 4.53 -1.44 -24.67
CA GLY A 3 3.98 -0.18 -24.22
C GLY A 3 3.53 -0.35 -22.78
N SER A 4 4.34 0.13 -21.83
CA SER A 4 3.83 0.41 -20.50
C SER A 4 2.89 1.60 -20.64
N GLU A 5 1.58 1.30 -20.72
CA GLU A 5 0.56 2.32 -20.55
C GLU A 5 0.79 2.95 -19.17
N ASN A 6 1.27 4.20 -19.21
CA ASN A 6 1.33 5.06 -18.04
C ASN A 6 -0.11 5.23 -17.56
N TYR A 7 -0.53 4.43 -16.56
CA TYR A 7 -1.72 4.71 -15.76
C TYR A 7 -1.45 6.01 -15.01
N LYS A 8 -1.65 7.12 -15.72
CA LYS A 8 -1.53 8.45 -15.14
C LYS A 8 -2.74 8.57 -14.24
N TRP A 9 -2.52 8.52 -12.94
CA TRP A 9 -3.55 8.72 -11.92
C TRP A 9 -4.11 10.15 -12.04
N VAL A 10 -5.06 10.38 -12.95
CA VAL A 10 -5.63 11.71 -13.22
C VAL A 10 -6.93 11.86 -12.43
N GLY A 11 -6.82 12.43 -11.24
CA GLY A 11 -7.94 12.77 -10.36
C GLY A 11 -7.42 13.25 -8.99
N PRO A 12 -8.25 13.86 -8.13
CA PRO A 12 -7.80 14.38 -6.84
C PRO A 12 -7.08 13.34 -5.97
N VAL A 13 -7.55 12.09 -5.99
CA VAL A 13 -6.90 10.96 -5.29
C VAL A 13 -5.55 10.62 -5.91
N GLY A 14 -5.45 10.69 -7.23
CA GLY A 14 -4.20 10.46 -7.96
C GLY A 14 -3.16 11.55 -7.74
N GLU A 15 -3.60 12.80 -7.75
CA GLU A 15 -2.75 13.94 -7.41
C GLU A 15 -2.32 13.89 -5.93
N ASP A 16 -3.20 13.51 -5.02
CA ASP A 16 -2.88 13.33 -3.60
C ASP A 16 -1.92 12.15 -3.36
N ALA A 17 -1.97 11.11 -4.20
CA ALA A 17 -1.02 10.00 -4.20
C ALA A 17 0.35 10.41 -4.78
N ILE A 18 0.37 11.22 -5.85
CA ILE A 18 1.60 11.77 -6.45
C ILE A 18 2.27 12.79 -5.52
N THR A 19 1.48 13.59 -4.81
CA THR A 19 1.97 14.66 -3.91
C THR A 19 2.06 14.22 -2.45
N LEU A 20 1.75 12.96 -2.15
CA LEU A 20 1.68 12.35 -0.83
C LEU A 20 1.14 13.30 0.25
N LYS A 21 -0.16 13.52 0.27
CA LYS A 21 -0.76 14.35 1.33
C LYS A 21 -0.87 13.59 2.65
N ALA A 22 -0.39 14.22 3.73
CA ALA A 22 -0.55 13.69 5.10
C ALA A 22 -2.02 13.36 5.45
N SER A 23 -2.99 14.12 4.91
CA SER A 23 -4.42 13.83 5.08
C SER A 23 -4.86 12.53 4.39
N LEU A 24 -4.32 12.24 3.20
CA LEU A 24 -4.59 10.99 2.50
C LEU A 24 -3.93 9.81 3.23
N ALA A 25 -2.67 9.96 3.64
CA ALA A 25 -1.96 8.96 4.43
C ALA A 25 -2.69 8.64 5.75
N LYS A 26 -3.16 9.68 6.46
CA LYS A 26 -3.98 9.55 7.69
C LYS A 26 -5.29 8.79 7.47
N TRP A 27 -5.89 8.95 6.30
CA TRP A 27 -7.13 8.26 5.95
C TRP A 27 -6.88 6.81 5.49
N LEU A 28 -5.85 6.59 4.68
CA LEU A 28 -5.58 5.33 4.01
C LEU A 28 -4.84 4.32 4.91
N GLY A 29 -3.85 4.78 5.69
CA GLY A 29 -3.01 3.91 6.51
C GLY A 29 -3.79 2.97 7.44
N PRO A 30 -4.69 3.48 8.30
CA PRO A 30 -5.51 2.64 9.17
C PRO A 30 -6.42 1.66 8.43
N ARG A 31 -6.83 1.99 7.20
CA ARG A 31 -7.67 1.11 6.38
C ARG A 31 -6.87 -0.05 5.81
N LEU A 32 -5.63 0.18 5.37
CA LEU A 32 -4.76 -0.90 4.91
C LEU A 32 -4.44 -1.88 6.04
N VAL A 33 -4.17 -1.39 7.25
CA VAL A 33 -4.00 -2.26 8.43
C VAL A 33 -5.27 -3.04 8.72
N PHE A 34 -6.43 -2.38 8.70
CA PHE A 34 -7.72 -3.05 8.92
C PHE A 34 -7.98 -4.15 7.88
N LEU A 35 -7.75 -3.86 6.59
CA LEU A 35 -7.93 -4.81 5.49
C LEU A 35 -6.96 -5.99 5.62
N ALA A 36 -5.68 -5.74 5.93
CA ALA A 36 -4.70 -6.81 6.12
C ALA A 36 -5.12 -7.81 7.22
N ASP A 37 -5.85 -7.32 8.23
CA ASP A 37 -6.26 -8.12 9.39
C ASP A 37 -7.61 -8.82 9.22
N HIS A 38 -8.47 -8.30 8.36
CA HIS A 38 -9.88 -8.71 8.30
C HIS A 38 -10.36 -9.09 6.90
N THR A 39 -9.53 -8.94 5.88
CA THR A 39 -9.91 -9.34 4.53
C THR A 39 -9.89 -10.86 4.37
N THR A 40 -10.76 -11.36 3.50
CA THR A 40 -10.75 -12.75 3.01
C THR A 40 -10.09 -12.87 1.64
N THR A 41 -9.54 -11.76 1.11
CA THR A 41 -8.85 -11.74 -0.19
C THR A 41 -7.68 -12.72 -0.18
N VAL A 42 -7.62 -13.61 -1.18
CA VAL A 42 -6.49 -14.52 -1.40
C VAL A 42 -5.54 -13.93 -2.45
N ALA A 43 -4.27 -14.29 -2.38
CA ALA A 43 -3.31 -13.92 -3.42
C ALA A 43 -3.82 -14.36 -4.80
N SER A 44 -3.73 -13.47 -5.78
CA SER A 44 -4.10 -13.74 -7.16
C SER A 44 -2.99 -14.49 -7.89
N GLY A 45 -3.35 -15.55 -8.62
CA GLY A 45 -2.38 -16.36 -9.36
C GLY A 45 -2.79 -17.82 -9.52
N HIS A 46 -1.98 -18.57 -10.27
CA HIS A 46 -2.04 -20.03 -10.28
C HIS A 46 -0.96 -20.57 -9.37
N PHE A 47 -1.38 -21.18 -8.26
CA PHE A 47 -0.52 -21.83 -7.30
C PHE A 47 -0.64 -23.35 -7.46
N GLU A 48 0.49 -24.04 -7.36
CA GLU A 48 0.52 -25.50 -7.51
C GLU A 48 -0.07 -26.23 -6.30
N THR A 49 -0.14 -25.57 -5.14
CA THR A 49 -0.67 -26.12 -3.89
C THR A 49 -1.45 -25.06 -3.10
N GLU A 50 -2.39 -25.52 -2.28
CA GLU A 50 -3.09 -24.66 -1.30
C GLU A 50 -2.10 -24.02 -0.33
N GLN A 51 -1.08 -24.75 0.10
CA GLN A 51 -0.03 -24.20 0.96
C GLN A 51 0.72 -23.03 0.30
N ALA A 52 1.07 -23.14 -0.98
CA ALA A 52 1.75 -22.06 -1.71
C ALA A 52 0.83 -20.84 -1.87
N GLN A 53 -0.48 -21.05 -2.02
CA GLN A 53 -1.46 -19.97 -2.03
C GLN A 53 -1.57 -19.29 -0.66
N ASP A 54 -1.60 -20.06 0.43
CA ASP A 54 -1.65 -19.52 1.80
C ASP A 54 -0.39 -18.74 2.14
N GLU A 55 0.79 -19.24 1.79
CA GLU A 55 2.07 -18.54 1.98
C GLU A 55 2.11 -17.23 1.19
N ALA A 56 1.67 -17.25 -0.08
CA ALA A 56 1.59 -16.04 -0.90
C ALA A 56 0.56 -15.03 -0.37
N THR A 57 -0.59 -15.51 0.14
CA THR A 57 -1.62 -14.67 0.76
C THR A 57 -1.08 -14.00 2.02
N ASN A 58 -0.44 -14.77 2.92
CA ASN A 58 0.16 -14.22 4.13
C ASN A 58 1.26 -13.19 3.82
N ALA A 59 2.07 -13.42 2.79
CA ALA A 59 3.07 -12.46 2.34
C ALA A 59 2.42 -11.16 1.83
N TYR A 60 1.36 -11.27 1.03
CA TYR A 60 0.60 -10.12 0.52
C TYR A 60 -0.03 -9.30 1.65
N LEU A 61 -0.69 -9.96 2.61
CA LEU A 61 -1.31 -9.28 3.76
C LEU A 61 -0.28 -8.61 4.68
N SER A 62 0.88 -9.25 4.88
CA SER A 62 1.99 -8.67 5.63
C SER A 62 2.52 -7.38 4.98
N VAL A 63 2.69 -7.39 3.65
CA VAL A 63 3.08 -6.19 2.88
C VAL A 63 2.03 -5.09 2.99
N MET A 64 0.73 -5.43 2.85
CA MET A 64 -0.37 -4.48 3.00
C MET A 64 -0.35 -3.81 4.38
N ARG A 65 -0.18 -4.60 5.44
CA ARG A 65 -0.07 -4.09 6.83
C ARG A 65 1.11 -3.13 6.97
N GLY A 66 2.29 -3.52 6.50
CA GLY A 66 3.50 -2.69 6.56
C GLY A 66 3.34 -1.34 5.84
N HIS A 67 2.71 -1.34 4.66
CA HIS A 67 2.37 -0.11 3.95
C HIS A 67 1.37 0.75 4.72
N GLY A 68 0.38 0.14 5.38
CA GLY A 68 -0.54 0.86 6.27
C GLY A 68 0.17 1.54 7.43
N GLU A 69 1.11 0.84 8.08
CA GLU A 69 1.93 1.35 9.18
C GLU A 69 2.84 2.50 8.74
N ALA A 70 3.47 2.39 7.56
CA ALA A 70 4.29 3.47 6.98
C ALA A 70 3.47 4.76 6.75
N LEU A 71 2.25 4.64 6.21
CA LEU A 71 1.36 5.79 6.03
C LEU A 71 0.91 6.42 7.35
N ILE A 72 0.68 5.60 8.39
CA ILE A 72 0.35 6.09 9.73
C ILE A 72 1.53 6.85 10.33
N ALA A 73 2.75 6.31 10.21
CA ALA A 73 3.96 6.96 10.70
C ALA A 73 4.21 8.30 10.00
N TYR A 74 4.10 8.33 8.66
CA TYR A 74 4.22 9.58 7.89
C TYR A 74 3.16 10.61 8.29
N ALA A 75 1.91 10.21 8.49
CA ALA A 75 0.85 11.12 8.90
C ALA A 75 0.98 11.65 10.34
N ALA A 76 1.71 10.95 11.20
CA ALA A 76 1.91 11.31 12.61
C ALA A 76 3.11 12.24 12.82
N ASP A 77 4.04 12.30 11.86
CA ASP A 77 5.30 13.01 12.00
C ASP A 77 5.42 14.16 11.01
N GLU A 78 5.37 15.39 11.52
CA GLU A 78 5.61 16.61 10.74
C GLU A 78 7.08 16.75 10.27
N SER A 79 8.01 15.95 10.81
CA SER A 79 9.45 16.01 10.50
C SER A 79 9.89 15.14 9.33
N GLY A 80 9.06 14.17 8.93
CA GLY A 80 9.30 13.29 7.79
C GLY A 80 10.30 12.15 8.03
N ARG A 81 10.59 11.72 9.28
CA ARG A 81 11.62 10.70 9.59
C ARG A 81 11.21 9.67 10.65
N ASN A 82 11.66 8.43 10.49
CA ASN A 82 11.47 7.34 11.44
C ASN A 82 12.46 7.39 12.63
N ALA A 83 12.33 6.47 13.60
CA ALA A 83 13.18 6.39 14.80
C ALA A 83 14.67 6.17 14.52
N GLU A 84 15.01 5.72 13.31
CA GLU A 84 16.36 5.44 12.82
C GLU A 84 16.91 6.62 11.98
N GLY A 85 16.14 7.70 11.85
CA GLY A 85 16.48 8.91 11.11
C GLY A 85 16.31 8.80 9.60
N GLN A 86 15.73 7.70 9.11
CA GLN A 86 15.40 7.50 7.70
C GLN A 86 14.10 8.22 7.37
N SER A 87 13.93 8.64 6.11
CA SER A 87 12.72 9.34 5.70
C SER A 87 11.51 8.40 5.79
N ASN A 88 10.47 8.77 6.55
CA ASN A 88 9.19 8.06 6.49
C ASN A 88 8.40 8.43 5.22
N GLU A 89 8.83 9.47 4.50
CA GLU A 89 8.25 9.89 3.21
C GLU A 89 8.55 8.86 2.12
N ASP A 90 9.75 8.27 2.11
CA ASP A 90 10.12 7.27 1.09
C ASP A 90 9.30 5.98 1.23
N GLU A 91 9.09 5.53 2.47
CA GLU A 91 8.24 4.37 2.77
C GLU A 91 6.77 4.65 2.47
N ALA A 92 6.29 5.86 2.78
CA ALA A 92 4.94 6.29 2.48
C ALA A 92 4.70 6.46 0.96
N HIS A 93 5.70 6.93 0.20
CA HIS A 93 5.64 6.95 -1.26
C HIS A 93 5.57 5.54 -1.85
N GLN A 94 6.40 4.61 -1.35
CA GLN A 94 6.34 3.21 -1.75
C GLN A 94 4.96 2.60 -1.42
N ALA A 95 4.40 2.91 -0.26
CA ALA A 95 3.05 2.50 0.11
C ALA A 95 1.99 3.04 -0.85
N MET A 96 2.05 4.31 -1.24
CA MET A 96 1.11 4.89 -2.21
C MET A 96 1.25 4.26 -3.60
N GLN A 97 2.49 4.01 -4.05
CA GLN A 97 2.72 3.32 -5.31
C GLN A 97 2.15 1.90 -5.28
N TRP A 98 2.39 1.16 -4.19
CA TRP A 98 1.85 -0.18 -4.04
C TRP A 98 0.32 -0.18 -4.03
N VAL A 99 -0.31 0.77 -3.33
CA VAL A 99 -1.78 0.92 -3.34
C VAL A 99 -2.28 1.22 -4.75
N ALA A 100 -1.61 2.09 -5.49
CA ALA A 100 -1.95 2.38 -6.87
C ALA A 100 -1.88 1.13 -7.75
N GLU A 101 -0.84 0.32 -7.62
CA GLU A 101 -0.68 -0.91 -8.40
C GLU A 101 -1.70 -2.00 -8.02
N ASN A 102 -2.19 -2.00 -6.77
CA ASN A 102 -3.04 -3.05 -6.23
C ASN A 102 -4.49 -2.61 -6.00
N PHE A 103 -4.87 -1.37 -6.34
CA PHE A 103 -6.14 -0.75 -5.91
C PHE A 103 -7.38 -1.60 -6.17
N ILE A 104 -7.43 -2.27 -7.33
CA ILE A 104 -8.55 -3.13 -7.73
C ILE A 104 -8.66 -4.37 -6.84
N ASN A 105 -7.54 -4.88 -6.34
CA ASN A 105 -7.47 -6.11 -5.55
C ASN A 105 -7.55 -5.86 -4.03
N LEU A 106 -7.73 -4.61 -3.59
CA LEU A 106 -7.79 -4.26 -2.16
C LEU A 106 -9.17 -4.48 -1.53
N TRP A 107 -10.22 -4.58 -2.34
CA TRP A 107 -11.61 -4.47 -1.88
C TRP A 107 -12.50 -5.65 -2.30
N ASP A 108 -11.91 -6.73 -2.79
CA ASP A 108 -12.60 -7.98 -3.16
C ASP A 108 -12.79 -8.92 -1.95
#